data_AF-A0A7K4MKX8-F1
#
_entry.id   AF-A0A7K4MKX8-F1
#
_cell.length_a   1.000
_cell.length_b   1.000
_cell.length_c   1.000
_cell.angle_alpha   90.00
_cell.angle_beta   90.00
_cell.angle_gamma   90.00
#
_symmetry.space_group_name_H-M   'P 1'
#
loop_
_entity.id
_entity.type
_entity.pdbx_description
1 polymer ?
#
loop_
_entity_poly.entity_id
_entity_poly.type
_entity_poly.pdbx_seq_one_letter_code
_entity_poly.pdbx_strand_id
1 'polypeptide(L)'
;MKAHLMVFALSAILIVSIGMTPTFGQIQNSIVITTDKASYSEGEIILVTGEVQSLYGIPVSIIVKAPNGNLVAIAQIDVGADKKFSTEITAGGALMKVEGTYTITVQYGNVNRTAETSFEFGGVIEDQTMKETTGETIMEFESEITDTTVSVQGSVDLVGYEITGGKLLSIMTDVDAKSLIILIDATDDGSLTITIPRSVLDALLGDGSDDDFFVLVNDEEVDFDEIISSTDRILIIAFPAGTETIEIIGTFVIPEFGTIAAMILAVAIISIIAISAKSRLSIIPRY
;
A
#
# COMPACT_ATOMS: atom_id res chain seq x y z
N MET A 1 -22.41 14.73 -51.40
CA MET A 1 -21.62 15.39 -50.35
C MET A 1 -22.48 15.42 -49.09
N LYS A 2 -22.18 14.54 -48.13
CA LYS A 2 -22.90 14.42 -46.86
C LYS A 2 -22.26 15.39 -45.87
N ALA A 3 -22.99 16.42 -45.46
CA ALA A 3 -22.59 17.26 -44.33
C ALA A 3 -23.05 16.58 -43.04
N HIS A 4 -22.11 16.24 -42.17
CA HIS A 4 -22.38 15.67 -40.86
C HIS A 4 -22.98 16.73 -39.94
N LEU A 5 -24.15 16.41 -39.40
CA LEU A 5 -24.85 17.12 -38.36
C LEU A 5 -24.12 16.85 -37.03
N MET A 6 -23.38 17.83 -36.49
CA MET A 6 -22.91 17.77 -35.10
C MET A 6 -24.06 18.18 -34.18
N VAL A 7 -24.64 17.21 -33.48
CA VAL A 7 -25.53 17.44 -32.34
C VAL A 7 -24.71 17.22 -31.08
N PHE A 8 -24.31 18.30 -30.43
CA PHE A 8 -23.83 18.26 -29.04
C PHE A 8 -25.06 18.09 -28.13
N ALA A 9 -25.30 16.87 -27.67
CA ALA A 9 -26.29 16.61 -26.62
C ALA A 9 -25.66 16.96 -25.27
N LEU A 10 -25.92 18.16 -24.78
CA LEU A 10 -25.62 18.58 -23.42
C LEU A 10 -26.66 17.95 -22.48
N SER A 11 -26.37 16.77 -21.90
CA SER A 11 -27.20 16.22 -20.82
C SER A 11 -26.79 16.84 -19.49
N ALA A 12 -27.67 17.69 -18.96
CA ALA A 12 -27.67 18.09 -17.56
C ALA A 12 -28.14 16.89 -16.72
N ILE A 13 -27.23 16.27 -15.95
CA ILE A 13 -27.63 15.29 -14.94
C ILE A 13 -28.06 16.04 -13.69
N LEU A 14 -29.38 16.10 -13.52
CA LEU A 14 -30.08 16.59 -12.34
C LEU A 14 -30.09 15.44 -11.33
N ILE A 15 -29.10 15.36 -10.45
CA ILE A 15 -29.09 14.36 -9.36
C ILE A 15 -30.07 14.85 -8.30
N VAL A 16 -31.29 14.31 -8.38
CA VAL A 16 -32.29 14.42 -7.32
C VAL A 16 -31.76 13.65 -6.12
N SER A 17 -31.48 14.38 -5.03
CA SER A 17 -31.23 13.85 -3.70
C SER A 17 -32.47 13.09 -3.21
N ILE A 18 -32.51 11.78 -3.46
CA ILE A 18 -33.44 10.89 -2.75
C ILE A 18 -32.63 10.25 -1.63
N GLY A 19 -32.76 10.85 -0.43
CA GLY A 19 -32.38 10.19 0.81
C GLY A 19 -33.28 8.98 1.02
N MET A 20 -32.85 7.81 0.56
CA MET A 20 -33.35 6.55 1.08
C MET A 20 -32.55 6.25 2.34
N THR A 21 -33.11 6.60 3.50
CA THR A 21 -32.66 5.98 4.75
C THR A 21 -33.20 4.55 4.73
N PRO A 22 -32.35 3.51 4.77
CA PRO A 22 -32.87 2.20 5.09
C PRO A 22 -33.30 2.23 6.56
N THR A 23 -34.62 2.16 6.80
CA THR A 23 -35.17 1.81 8.11
C THR A 23 -34.89 0.32 8.32
N PHE A 24 -33.83 0.02 9.06
CA PHE A 24 -33.65 -1.26 9.73
C PHE A 24 -34.10 -1.12 11.18
N GLY A 25 -34.82 -2.13 11.65
CA GLY A 25 -35.45 -2.15 12.97
C GLY A 25 -34.48 -1.83 14.10
N GLN A 26 -35.00 -1.15 15.11
CA GLN A 26 -34.36 -0.74 16.35
C GLN A 26 -33.44 -1.83 16.94
N ILE A 27 -32.15 -1.75 16.65
CA ILE A 27 -31.09 -2.40 17.40
C ILE A 27 -30.56 -1.32 18.34
N GLN A 28 -30.35 -1.62 19.62
CA GLN A 28 -29.53 -0.76 20.46
C GLN A 28 -28.17 -0.63 19.79
N ASN A 29 -27.93 0.46 19.05
CA ASN A 29 -26.64 0.72 18.42
C ASN A 29 -25.60 0.96 19.52
N SER A 30 -25.04 -0.14 20.02
CA SER A 30 -23.86 -0.13 20.88
C SER A 30 -22.63 0.38 20.13
N ILE A 31 -22.72 0.44 18.80
CA ILE A 31 -21.71 0.96 17.89
C ILE A 31 -22.44 1.78 16.81
N VAL A 32 -21.91 2.96 16.52
CA VAL A 32 -22.26 3.76 15.34
C VAL A 32 -21.03 3.77 14.45
N ILE A 33 -21.20 3.52 13.16
CA ILE A 33 -20.13 3.56 12.16
C ILE A 33 -20.61 4.34 10.93
N THR A 34 -19.73 5.18 10.40
CA THR A 34 -19.93 5.93 9.16
C THR A 34 -18.65 5.98 8.35
N THR A 35 -18.81 6.28 7.08
CA THR A 35 -17.73 6.69 6.17
C THR A 35 -17.85 8.20 5.89
N ASP A 36 -16.79 8.85 5.45
CA ASP A 36 -16.78 10.28 5.14
C ASP A 36 -17.57 10.63 3.85
N LYS A 37 -17.58 9.73 2.87
CA LYS A 37 -18.38 9.80 1.63
C LYS A 37 -19.23 8.54 1.43
N ALA A 38 -20.22 8.67 0.54
CA ALA A 38 -21.07 7.56 0.11
C ALA A 38 -20.48 6.77 -1.09
N SER A 39 -19.52 7.35 -1.82
CA SER A 39 -18.91 6.75 -3.00
C SER A 39 -17.45 7.14 -3.15
N TYR A 40 -16.63 6.23 -3.68
CA TYR A 40 -15.20 6.40 -3.86
C TYR A 40 -14.72 5.92 -5.24
N SER A 41 -13.74 6.61 -5.79
CA SER A 41 -12.92 6.20 -6.93
C SER A 41 -11.63 5.51 -6.47
N GLU A 42 -10.98 4.79 -7.37
CA GLU A 42 -9.67 4.18 -7.10
C GLU A 42 -8.65 5.21 -6.59
N GLY A 43 -7.90 4.83 -5.56
CA GLY A 43 -6.93 5.66 -4.87
C GLY A 43 -7.51 6.61 -3.83
N GLU A 44 -8.84 6.78 -3.74
CA GLU A 44 -9.42 7.62 -2.68
C GLU A 44 -9.38 6.94 -1.31
N ILE A 45 -9.10 7.73 -0.27
CA ILE A 45 -9.12 7.23 1.10
C ILE A 45 -10.56 7.20 1.61
N ILE A 46 -11.00 6.03 2.06
CA ILE A 46 -12.24 5.80 2.80
C ILE A 46 -11.91 5.97 4.27
N LEU A 47 -12.35 7.07 4.88
CA LEU A 47 -12.20 7.28 6.31
C LEU A 47 -13.39 6.66 7.03
N VAL A 48 -13.12 5.55 7.72
CA VAL A 48 -14.11 4.84 8.52
C VAL A 48 -14.03 5.33 9.95
N THR A 49 -15.11 5.93 10.45
CA THR A 49 -15.20 6.40 11.83
C THR A 49 -16.29 5.67 12.58
N GLY A 50 -16.03 5.32 13.84
CA GLY A 50 -17.08 4.81 14.70
C GLY A 50 -16.96 5.20 16.16
N GLU A 51 -18.08 5.07 16.86
CA GLU A 51 -18.22 5.36 18.27
C GLU A 51 -18.92 4.18 18.95
N VAL A 52 -18.37 3.73 20.07
CA VAL A 52 -18.95 2.66 20.88
C VAL A 52 -19.63 3.24 22.12
N GLN A 53 -20.69 2.60 22.60
CA GLN A 53 -21.41 3.08 23.78
C GLN A 53 -20.60 2.90 25.07
N SER A 54 -19.83 1.82 25.18
CA SER A 54 -19.07 1.43 26.38
C SER A 54 -17.71 0.85 26.01
N LEU A 55 -16.70 1.14 26.82
CA LEU A 55 -15.34 0.61 26.65
C LEU A 55 -15.22 -0.76 27.32
N TYR A 56 -14.62 -1.72 26.61
CA TYR A 56 -14.36 -3.06 27.13
C TYR A 56 -12.86 -3.40 27.21
N GLY A 57 -11.98 -2.46 26.86
CA GLY A 57 -10.51 -2.66 26.93
C GLY A 57 -9.97 -3.70 25.96
N ILE A 58 -10.71 -3.95 24.88
CA ILE A 58 -10.34 -4.82 23.75
C ILE A 58 -10.47 -4.00 22.45
N PRO A 59 -9.90 -4.45 21.33
CA PRO A 59 -10.08 -3.80 20.04
C PRO A 59 -11.44 -4.14 19.39
N VAL A 60 -11.88 -3.29 18.45
CA VAL A 60 -12.96 -3.61 17.49
C VAL A 60 -12.36 -4.35 16.30
N SER A 61 -13.12 -5.28 15.72
CA SER A 61 -12.78 -5.91 14.44
C SER A 61 -13.60 -5.25 13.34
N ILE A 62 -12.94 -4.87 12.24
CA ILE A 62 -13.54 -4.25 11.06
C ILE A 62 -13.32 -5.21 9.89
N ILE A 63 -14.38 -5.54 9.16
CA ILE A 63 -14.34 -6.42 8.01
C ILE A 63 -14.98 -5.71 6.84
N VAL A 64 -14.27 -5.61 5.71
CA VAL A 64 -14.81 -5.07 4.46
C VAL A 64 -15.06 -6.19 3.48
N LYS A 65 -16.27 -6.25 2.93
CA LYS A 65 -16.68 -7.23 1.91
C LYS A 65 -17.06 -6.55 0.61
N ALA A 66 -16.60 -7.14 -0.48
CA ALA A 66 -16.96 -6.77 -1.83
C ALA A 66 -18.41 -7.18 -2.18
N PRO A 67 -19.01 -6.60 -3.23
CA PRO A 67 -20.36 -6.96 -3.70
C PRO A 67 -20.53 -8.45 -4.01
N ASN A 68 -19.44 -9.10 -4.46
CA ASN A 68 -19.39 -10.53 -4.75
C ASN A 68 -19.21 -11.42 -3.49
N GLY A 69 -19.15 -10.82 -2.30
CA GLY A 69 -18.99 -11.51 -1.02
C GLY A 69 -17.53 -11.78 -0.61
N ASN A 70 -16.54 -11.44 -1.45
CA ASN A 70 -15.13 -11.63 -1.13
C ASN A 70 -14.69 -10.68 -0.01
N LEU A 71 -13.72 -11.11 0.79
CA LEU A 71 -13.08 -10.27 1.80
C LEU A 71 -12.07 -9.34 1.14
N VAL A 72 -12.16 -8.06 1.47
CA VAL A 72 -11.28 -7.00 0.97
C VAL A 72 -10.27 -6.62 2.03
N ALA A 73 -10.73 -6.40 3.26
CA ALA A 73 -9.89 -5.95 4.35
C ALA A 73 -10.40 -6.50 5.68
N ILE A 74 -9.47 -6.76 6.59
CA ILE A 74 -9.75 -7.07 7.99
C ILE A 74 -8.79 -6.23 8.83
N ALA A 75 -9.32 -5.47 9.77
CA ALA A 75 -8.53 -4.66 10.70
C ALA A 75 -8.99 -4.87 12.14
N GLN A 76 -8.07 -4.69 13.08
CA GLN A 76 -8.38 -4.61 14.50
C GLN A 76 -7.89 -3.27 15.05
N ILE A 77 -8.81 -2.49 15.62
CA ILE A 77 -8.53 -1.12 16.07
C ILE A 77 -8.85 -0.99 17.55
N ASP A 78 -7.89 -0.48 18.33
CA ASP A 78 -8.13 -0.15 19.72
C ASP A 78 -9.12 1.02 19.83
N VAL A 79 -10.05 0.90 20.78
CA VAL A 79 -11.00 1.98 21.05
C VAL A 79 -10.36 2.99 22.00
N GLY A 80 -10.34 4.26 21.60
CA GLY A 80 -9.82 5.35 22.39
C GLY A 80 -10.59 5.54 23.70
N ALA A 81 -9.96 6.23 24.68
CA ALA A 81 -10.60 6.55 25.96
C ALA A 81 -11.86 7.44 25.80
N ASP A 82 -12.00 8.11 24.67
CA ASP A 82 -13.15 8.90 24.23
C ASP A 82 -14.27 8.06 23.59
N LYS A 83 -14.11 6.72 23.56
CA LYS A 83 -15.03 5.74 22.96
C LYS A 83 -15.09 5.75 21.45
N LYS A 84 -14.11 6.36 20.78
CA LYS A 84 -14.06 6.45 19.33
C LYS A 84 -12.97 5.55 18.76
N PHE A 85 -13.17 5.16 17.51
CA PHE A 85 -12.17 4.51 16.69
C PHE A 85 -12.26 5.04 15.26
N SER A 86 -11.14 5.02 14.57
CA SER A 86 -11.08 5.40 13.17
C SER A 86 -10.03 4.56 12.46
N THR A 87 -10.26 4.27 11.20
CA THR A 87 -9.27 3.66 10.32
C THR A 87 -9.44 4.25 8.92
N GLU A 88 -8.34 4.26 8.18
CA GLU A 88 -8.32 4.63 6.77
C GLU A 88 -8.21 3.35 5.93
N ILE A 89 -8.91 3.33 4.79
CA ILE A 89 -8.87 2.24 3.83
C ILE A 89 -8.76 2.87 2.45
N THR A 90 -7.71 2.55 1.70
CA THR A 90 -7.58 3.03 0.31
C THR A 90 -8.57 2.27 -0.57
N ALA A 91 -9.44 2.99 -1.27
CA ALA A 91 -10.36 2.42 -2.25
C ALA A 91 -9.57 1.93 -3.47
N GLY A 92 -9.78 0.69 -3.91
CA GLY A 92 -9.02 0.10 -5.01
C GLY A 92 -7.96 -0.92 -4.58
N GLY A 93 -6.91 -1.05 -5.38
CA GLY A 93 -5.82 -2.01 -5.11
C GLY A 93 -6.17 -3.46 -5.44
N ALA A 94 -5.40 -4.40 -4.88
CA ALA A 94 -5.46 -5.81 -5.30
C ALA A 94 -6.80 -6.50 -4.99
N LEU A 95 -7.48 -6.09 -3.90
CA LEU A 95 -8.64 -6.79 -3.35
C LEU A 95 -9.98 -6.06 -3.59
N MET A 96 -9.96 -4.78 -3.98
CA MET A 96 -11.15 -3.97 -4.31
C MET A 96 -11.10 -3.55 -5.79
N LYS A 97 -11.42 -4.50 -6.69
CA LYS A 97 -11.36 -4.29 -8.15
C LYS A 97 -12.73 -4.16 -8.81
N VAL A 98 -13.77 -4.65 -8.15
CA VAL A 98 -15.11 -4.77 -8.74
C VAL A 98 -15.92 -3.54 -8.38
N GLU A 99 -16.54 -2.90 -9.36
CA GLU A 99 -17.48 -1.80 -9.10
C GLU A 99 -18.71 -2.28 -8.29
N GLY A 100 -19.26 -1.40 -7.46
CA GLY A 100 -20.51 -1.63 -6.72
C GLY A 100 -20.42 -1.41 -5.22
N THR A 101 -21.42 -1.89 -4.49
CA THR A 101 -21.59 -1.65 -3.06
C THR A 101 -20.73 -2.55 -2.17
N TYR A 102 -19.78 -1.95 -1.46
CA TYR A 102 -18.97 -2.62 -0.44
C TYR A 102 -19.62 -2.46 0.93
N THR A 103 -19.53 -3.51 1.75
CA THR A 103 -20.10 -3.52 3.11
C THR A 103 -18.99 -3.58 4.15
N ILE A 104 -19.04 -2.65 5.10
CA ILE A 104 -18.17 -2.63 6.28
C ILE A 104 -18.96 -3.17 7.46
N THR A 105 -18.49 -4.25 8.07
CA THR A 105 -19.03 -4.80 9.32
C THR A 105 -18.04 -4.57 10.45
N VAL A 106 -18.48 -3.92 11.53
CA VAL A 106 -17.72 -3.78 12.77
C VAL A 106 -18.28 -4.71 13.81
N GLN A 107 -17.40 -5.37 14.55
CA GLN A 107 -17.74 -6.18 15.72
C GLN A 107 -16.92 -5.73 16.93
N TYR A 108 -17.57 -5.54 18.07
CA TYR A 108 -16.88 -5.23 19.33
C TYR A 108 -16.98 -6.34 20.36
N GLY A 109 -15.95 -7.18 20.42
CA GLY A 109 -15.86 -8.31 21.36
C GLY A 109 -16.71 -9.52 20.99
N ASN A 110 -18.04 -9.40 21.04
CA ASN A 110 -18.95 -10.52 20.74
C ASN A 110 -19.89 -10.23 19.56
N VAL A 111 -20.42 -11.30 18.96
CA VAL A 111 -21.27 -11.26 17.75
C VAL A 111 -22.58 -10.48 17.91
N ASN A 112 -22.99 -10.16 19.14
CA ASN A 112 -24.19 -9.36 19.41
C ASN A 112 -23.91 -7.85 19.47
N ARG A 113 -22.67 -7.42 19.29
CA ARG A 113 -22.25 -6.02 19.25
C ARG A 113 -21.63 -5.73 17.90
N THR A 114 -22.50 -5.64 16.90
CA THR A 114 -22.11 -5.37 15.52
C THR A 114 -22.81 -4.13 14.99
N ALA A 115 -22.16 -3.47 14.03
CA ALA A 115 -22.76 -2.43 13.23
C ALA A 115 -22.26 -2.56 11.79
N GLU A 116 -23.08 -2.12 10.84
CA GLU A 116 -22.74 -2.18 9.42
C GLU A 116 -22.96 -0.83 8.76
N THR A 117 -22.11 -0.51 7.80
CA THR A 117 -22.30 0.59 6.86
C THR A 117 -21.81 0.16 5.48
N SER A 118 -22.13 0.94 4.45
CA SER A 118 -21.77 0.61 3.08
C SER A 118 -21.37 1.84 2.28
N PHE A 119 -20.56 1.64 1.26
CA PHE A 119 -20.18 2.66 0.29
C PHE A 119 -20.13 2.08 -1.12
N GLU A 120 -20.25 2.94 -2.13
CA GLU A 120 -20.10 2.57 -3.53
C GLU A 120 -18.65 2.74 -4.00
N PHE A 121 -18.14 1.79 -4.78
CA PHE A 121 -16.84 1.90 -5.44
C PHE A 121 -16.99 1.89 -6.96
N GLY A 122 -16.35 2.85 -7.63
CA GLY A 122 -16.49 3.09 -9.06
C GLY A 122 -15.67 2.22 -10.01
N GLY A 123 -14.85 1.28 -9.49
CA GLY A 123 -13.95 0.45 -10.32
C GLY A 123 -12.62 1.13 -10.68
N VAL A 124 -11.75 0.40 -11.39
CA VAL A 124 -10.42 0.88 -11.82
C VAL A 124 -10.52 1.64 -13.15
N ILE A 125 -9.85 2.79 -13.25
CA ILE A 125 -9.80 3.57 -14.50
C ILE A 125 -8.56 3.14 -15.30
N GLU A 126 -8.74 2.20 -16.22
CA GLU A 126 -7.74 1.96 -17.28
C GLU A 126 -7.88 3.04 -18.37
N ASP A 127 -7.04 4.07 -18.39
CA ASP A 127 -6.38 4.54 -19.64
C ASP A 127 -5.28 5.61 -19.42
N GLN A 128 -4.33 5.55 -20.35
CA GLN A 128 -3.15 6.35 -20.62
C GLN A 128 -3.30 7.88 -20.47
N THR A 129 -2.37 8.55 -19.75
CA THR A 129 -1.58 9.74 -20.16
C THR A 129 -1.05 10.56 -18.97
N MET A 130 0.28 10.77 -18.95
CA MET A 130 1.05 11.91 -18.42
C MET A 130 0.67 12.57 -17.07
N LYS A 131 1.39 12.14 -16.03
CA LYS A 131 2.22 12.93 -15.08
C LYS A 131 2.09 14.47 -15.03
N GLU A 132 1.75 14.95 -13.82
CA GLU A 132 2.22 16.13 -13.03
C GLU A 132 1.01 16.71 -12.25
N THR A 133 0.98 16.94 -10.93
CA THR A 133 1.94 17.62 -10.03
C THR A 133 1.57 17.33 -8.56
N THR A 134 2.59 17.00 -7.77
CA THR A 134 2.89 17.35 -6.35
C THR A 134 1.76 17.52 -5.32
N GLY A 135 1.86 16.74 -4.24
CA GLY A 135 1.24 17.06 -2.95
C GLY A 135 1.44 15.97 -1.90
N GLU A 136 2.61 15.95 -1.26
CA GLU A 136 2.89 15.38 0.08
C GLU A 136 2.07 14.14 0.50
N THR A 137 2.40 12.98 -0.04
CA THR A 137 1.89 11.68 0.45
C THR A 137 2.96 11.01 1.29
N ILE A 138 2.64 10.73 2.56
CA ILE A 138 3.42 9.84 3.42
C ILE A 138 3.20 8.43 2.85
N MET A 139 4.22 7.93 2.16
CA MET A 139 4.18 6.67 1.41
C MET A 139 4.13 5.47 2.36
N GLU A 140 3.02 4.75 2.36
CA GLU A 140 2.98 3.37 2.82
C GLU A 140 3.42 2.52 1.62
N PHE A 141 4.70 2.10 1.62
CA PHE A 141 5.27 1.24 0.58
C PHE A 141 4.80 -0.20 0.81
N GLU A 142 3.57 -0.54 0.39
CA GLU A 142 3.28 -1.94 0.08
C GLU A 142 4.04 -2.31 -1.21
N SER A 143 4.59 -3.54 -1.26
CA SER A 143 5.28 -4.04 -2.46
C SER A 143 4.28 -4.18 -3.62
N GLU A 144 4.25 -3.17 -4.48
CA GLU A 144 3.53 -3.16 -5.74
C GLU A 144 4.39 -3.89 -6.77
N ILE A 145 3.92 -5.06 -7.22
CA ILE A 145 4.51 -5.79 -8.34
C ILE A 145 3.70 -5.43 -9.58
N THR A 146 4.37 -4.82 -10.55
CA THR A 146 3.86 -4.57 -11.90
C THR A 146 4.48 -5.56 -12.88
N ASP A 147 4.08 -5.56 -14.15
CA ASP A 147 4.61 -6.49 -15.16
C ASP A 147 6.14 -6.40 -15.36
N THR A 148 6.76 -5.26 -15.03
CA THR A 148 8.20 -5.02 -15.27
C THR A 148 8.96 -4.43 -14.09
N THR A 149 8.28 -4.02 -13.02
CA THR A 149 8.91 -3.41 -11.85
C THR A 149 8.25 -3.85 -10.56
N VAL A 150 9.02 -3.86 -9.48
CA VAL A 150 8.56 -4.17 -8.13
C VAL A 150 9.09 -3.13 -7.15
N SER A 151 8.23 -2.64 -6.26
CA SER A 151 8.67 -1.81 -5.15
C SER A 151 9.25 -2.67 -4.03
N VAL A 152 10.36 -2.22 -3.47
CA VAL A 152 11.04 -2.86 -2.34
C VAL A 152 10.81 -2.00 -1.11
N GLN A 153 10.35 -2.61 -0.01
CA GLN A 153 10.08 -1.88 1.22
C GLN A 153 11.31 -1.09 1.69
N GLY A 154 11.10 0.18 2.04
CA GLY A 154 12.18 1.09 2.44
C GLY A 154 12.89 1.80 1.29
N SER A 155 12.63 1.43 0.03
CA SER A 155 13.17 2.08 -1.17
C SER A 155 12.13 2.93 -1.89
N VAL A 156 12.57 4.11 -2.38
CA VAL A 156 11.80 4.90 -3.36
C VAL A 156 12.08 4.45 -4.81
N ASP A 157 13.20 3.75 -5.01
CA ASP A 157 13.62 3.23 -6.29
C ASP A 157 12.98 1.86 -6.52
N LEU A 158 12.45 1.67 -7.73
CA LEU A 158 11.82 0.41 -8.15
C LEU A 158 12.88 -0.55 -8.70
N VAL A 159 12.75 -1.82 -8.36
CA VAL A 159 13.55 -2.89 -8.95
C VAL A 159 12.89 -3.33 -10.24
N GLY A 160 13.61 -3.27 -11.36
CA GLY A 160 13.11 -3.76 -12.64
C GLY A 160 13.26 -5.28 -12.71
N TYR A 161 12.35 -5.98 -13.40
CA TYR A 161 12.52 -7.39 -13.65
C TYR A 161 11.88 -7.86 -14.97
N GLU A 162 12.41 -8.95 -15.51
CA GLU A 162 11.80 -9.78 -16.53
C GLU A 162 11.96 -11.24 -16.12
N ILE A 163 10.88 -12.01 -16.15
CA ILE A 163 10.90 -13.43 -15.80
C ILE A 163 10.33 -14.28 -16.93
N THR A 164 11.02 -15.38 -17.22
CA THR A 164 10.55 -16.44 -18.13
C THR A 164 10.45 -17.75 -17.37
N GLY A 165 9.58 -18.67 -17.78
CA GLY A 165 9.41 -19.97 -17.10
C GLY A 165 8.73 -19.90 -15.72
N GLY A 166 8.29 -18.73 -15.26
CA GLY A 166 7.61 -18.57 -13.98
C GLY A 166 6.98 -17.20 -13.79
N LYS A 167 6.52 -16.94 -12.57
CA LYS A 167 5.99 -15.62 -12.15
C LYS A 167 6.68 -15.14 -10.88
N LEU A 168 6.98 -13.84 -10.83
CA LEU A 168 7.42 -13.18 -9.61
C LEU A 168 6.22 -13.03 -8.67
N LEU A 169 6.39 -13.43 -7.41
CA LEU A 169 5.35 -13.34 -6.38
C LEU A 169 5.63 -12.24 -5.36
N SER A 170 6.89 -12.03 -4.99
CA SER A 170 7.30 -11.00 -4.02
C SER A 170 8.81 -10.80 -4.04
N ILE A 171 9.24 -9.60 -3.63
CA ILE A 171 10.63 -9.32 -3.26
C ILE A 171 10.63 -8.73 -1.86
N MET A 172 11.45 -9.29 -0.99
CA MET A 172 11.63 -8.85 0.39
C MET A 172 13.11 -8.60 0.67
N THR A 173 13.40 -7.65 1.56
CA THR A 173 14.76 -7.39 2.05
C THR A 173 15.00 -8.17 3.33
N ASP A 174 16.12 -8.87 3.43
CA ASP A 174 16.64 -9.37 4.71
C ASP A 174 17.82 -8.48 5.13
N VAL A 175 17.56 -7.60 6.09
CA VAL A 175 18.55 -6.64 6.60
C VAL A 175 19.67 -7.29 7.41
N ASP A 176 19.40 -8.45 8.01
CA ASP A 176 20.37 -9.18 8.83
C ASP A 176 21.33 -9.98 7.95
N ALA A 177 20.78 -10.65 6.92
CA ALA A 177 21.54 -11.38 5.91
C ALA A 177 22.12 -10.49 4.81
N LYS A 178 21.65 -9.24 4.71
CA LYS A 178 22.02 -8.26 3.65
C LYS A 178 21.68 -8.78 2.25
N SER A 179 20.46 -9.30 2.11
CA SER A 179 20.01 -9.96 0.90
C SER A 179 18.64 -9.47 0.43
N LEU A 180 18.35 -9.74 -0.84
CA LEU A 180 17.00 -9.69 -1.41
C LEU A 180 16.50 -11.12 -1.59
N ILE A 181 15.37 -11.42 -0.94
CA ILE A 181 14.66 -12.69 -1.06
C ILE A 181 13.53 -12.52 -2.09
N ILE A 182 13.60 -13.30 -3.15
CA ILE A 182 12.71 -13.24 -4.29
C ILE A 182 11.88 -14.51 -4.32
N LEU A 183 10.57 -14.38 -4.12
CA LEU A 183 9.63 -15.49 -4.22
C LEU A 183 9.11 -15.60 -5.64
N ILE A 184 9.22 -16.78 -6.23
CA ILE A 184 8.71 -17.07 -7.58
C ILE A 184 7.84 -18.33 -7.60
N ASP A 185 6.98 -18.41 -8.61
CA ASP A 185 6.26 -19.64 -8.99
C ASP A 185 6.80 -20.10 -10.35
N ALA A 186 7.81 -20.98 -10.32
CA ALA A 186 8.45 -21.50 -11.54
C ALA A 186 7.71 -22.72 -12.09
N THR A 187 6.95 -22.53 -13.17
CA THR A 187 6.21 -23.61 -13.83
C THR A 187 7.08 -24.42 -14.80
N ASP A 188 8.13 -23.80 -15.33
CA ASP A 188 9.07 -24.37 -16.30
C ASP A 188 10.49 -23.89 -16.00
N ASP A 189 11.49 -24.49 -16.66
CA ASP A 189 12.86 -23.96 -16.64
C ASP A 189 12.87 -22.56 -17.26
N GLY A 190 13.55 -21.63 -16.61
CA GLY A 190 13.43 -20.21 -16.90
C GLY A 190 14.62 -19.37 -16.48
N SER A 191 14.45 -18.06 -16.58
CA SER A 191 15.44 -17.09 -16.12
C SER A 191 14.76 -15.85 -15.56
N LEU A 192 15.38 -15.28 -14.53
CA LEU A 192 15.06 -13.99 -13.96
C LEU A 192 16.16 -13.00 -14.37
N THR A 193 15.79 -11.98 -15.13
CA THR A 193 16.60 -10.78 -15.33
C THR A 193 16.12 -9.74 -14.35
N ILE A 194 16.98 -9.25 -13.46
CA ILE A 194 16.61 -8.28 -12.43
C ILE A 194 17.55 -7.07 -12.49
N THR A 195 16.99 -5.87 -12.46
CA THR A 195 17.70 -4.59 -12.45
C THR A 195 17.54 -3.97 -11.08
N ILE A 196 18.61 -4.01 -10.30
CA ILE A 196 18.62 -3.61 -8.90
C ILE A 196 19.34 -2.26 -8.76
N PRO A 197 18.65 -1.21 -8.30
CA PRO A 197 19.32 0.03 -7.95
C PRO A 197 20.33 -0.20 -6.82
N ARG A 198 21.52 0.38 -6.93
CA ARG A 198 22.57 0.28 -5.88
C ARG A 198 22.14 0.88 -4.54
N SER A 199 21.11 1.71 -4.54
CA SER A 199 20.45 2.22 -3.33
C SER A 199 19.63 1.14 -2.59
N VAL A 200 19.22 0.07 -3.29
CA VAL A 200 18.39 -1.03 -2.77
C VAL A 200 19.25 -2.18 -2.27
N LEU A 201 20.18 -2.66 -3.10
CA LEU A 201 21.11 -3.73 -2.75
C LEU A 201 22.44 -3.47 -3.48
N ASP A 202 23.57 -3.59 -2.78
CA ASP A 202 24.88 -3.47 -3.40
C ASP A 202 25.94 -4.38 -2.75
N ALA A 203 26.95 -4.71 -3.53
CA ALA A 203 28.11 -5.49 -3.14
C ALA A 203 29.37 -4.67 -3.41
N LEU A 204 30.00 -4.18 -2.34
CA LEU A 204 31.17 -3.31 -2.37
C LEU A 204 32.25 -3.80 -1.41
N LEU A 205 33.50 -3.77 -1.87
CA LEU A 205 34.67 -3.99 -1.04
C LEU A 205 34.91 -2.81 -0.08
N GLY A 206 35.79 -3.01 0.92
CA GLY A 206 36.09 -1.98 1.92
C GLY A 206 36.73 -0.69 1.36
N ASP A 207 37.21 -0.70 0.11
CA ASP A 207 37.72 0.46 -0.62
C ASP A 207 36.67 1.13 -1.53
N GLY A 208 35.45 0.61 -1.56
CA GLY A 208 34.33 1.11 -2.35
C GLY A 208 34.33 0.66 -3.82
N SER A 209 35.21 -0.27 -4.20
CA SER A 209 35.10 -0.96 -5.50
C SER A 209 34.04 -2.06 -5.47
N ASP A 210 33.51 -2.41 -6.64
CA ASP A 210 32.46 -3.42 -6.77
C ASP A 210 32.98 -4.81 -6.37
N ASP A 211 32.21 -5.47 -5.50
CA ASP A 211 32.35 -6.88 -5.16
C ASP A 211 31.26 -7.68 -5.88
N ASP A 212 31.43 -8.99 -5.96
CA ASP A 212 30.46 -9.89 -6.57
C ASP A 212 29.31 -10.19 -5.60
N PHE A 213 28.11 -10.40 -6.14
CA PHE A 213 26.99 -10.95 -5.35
C PHE A 213 27.13 -12.46 -5.18
N PHE A 214 26.49 -13.00 -4.14
CA PHE A 214 26.20 -14.42 -4.05
C PHE A 214 24.73 -14.64 -4.38
N VAL A 215 24.44 -15.59 -5.28
CA VAL A 215 23.07 -15.91 -5.68
C VAL A 215 22.76 -17.36 -5.30
N LEU A 216 21.66 -17.53 -4.57
CA LEU A 216 21.13 -18.83 -4.20
C LEU A 216 19.80 -19.07 -4.91
N VAL A 217 19.59 -20.29 -5.41
CA VAL A 217 18.32 -20.77 -5.95
C VAL A 217 17.89 -21.96 -5.11
N ASN A 218 16.80 -21.85 -4.35
CA ASN A 218 16.38 -22.83 -3.35
C ASN A 218 17.53 -23.25 -2.40
N ASP A 219 18.22 -22.27 -1.82
CA ASP A 219 19.36 -22.43 -0.90
C ASP A 219 20.63 -23.06 -1.51
N GLU A 220 20.68 -23.28 -2.83
CA GLU A 220 21.88 -23.75 -3.54
C GLU A 220 22.54 -22.62 -4.34
N GLU A 221 23.85 -22.46 -4.20
CA GLU A 221 24.62 -21.43 -4.92
C GLU A 221 24.68 -21.71 -6.42
N VAL A 222 24.43 -20.68 -7.23
CA VAL A 222 24.43 -20.78 -8.69
C VAL A 222 25.29 -19.70 -9.35
N ASP A 223 25.77 -20.00 -10.56
CA ASP A 223 26.38 -19.01 -11.43
C ASP A 223 25.31 -18.08 -12.03
N PHE A 224 25.68 -16.82 -12.27
CA PHE A 224 24.82 -15.81 -12.89
C PHE A 224 25.66 -14.87 -13.77
N ASP A 225 25.01 -14.21 -14.72
CA ASP A 225 25.63 -13.12 -15.48
C ASP A 225 25.31 -11.78 -14.81
N GLU A 226 26.30 -10.88 -14.78
CA GLU A 226 26.15 -9.55 -14.21
C GLU A 226 26.58 -8.44 -15.17
N ILE A 227 25.78 -7.37 -15.21
CA ILE A 227 26.12 -6.12 -15.87
C ILE A 227 26.11 -5.00 -14.83
N ILE A 228 27.28 -4.38 -14.66
CA ILE A 228 27.52 -3.36 -13.65
C ILE A 228 27.44 -1.97 -14.28
N SER A 229 26.71 -1.06 -13.64
CA SER A 229 26.70 0.36 -13.98
C SER A 229 26.94 1.23 -12.75
N SER A 230 27.00 2.56 -12.94
CA SER A 230 27.15 3.51 -11.83
C SER A 230 25.89 3.66 -10.97
N THR A 231 24.73 3.24 -11.46
CA THR A 231 23.43 3.43 -10.77
C THR A 231 22.81 2.11 -10.35
N ASP A 232 22.97 1.07 -11.17
CA ASP A 232 22.25 -0.19 -11.04
C ASP A 232 23.18 -1.39 -11.29
N ARG A 233 22.76 -2.54 -10.77
CA ARG A 233 23.34 -3.87 -10.99
C ARG A 233 22.27 -4.73 -11.68
N ILE A 234 22.59 -5.30 -12.85
CA ILE A 234 21.66 -6.15 -13.60
C ILE A 234 22.15 -7.59 -13.52
N LEU A 235 21.35 -8.49 -12.98
CA LEU A 235 21.67 -9.90 -12.86
C LEU A 235 20.75 -10.73 -13.75
N ILE A 236 21.31 -11.77 -14.39
CA ILE A 236 20.58 -12.76 -15.17
C ILE A 236 20.81 -14.12 -14.51
N ILE A 237 19.75 -14.66 -13.91
CA ILE A 237 19.80 -15.86 -13.06
C ILE A 237 18.91 -16.92 -13.70
N ALA A 238 19.49 -18.05 -14.11
CA ALA A 238 18.72 -19.18 -14.60
C ALA A 238 18.18 -20.00 -13.43
N PHE A 239 16.97 -20.56 -13.58
CA PHE A 239 16.37 -21.43 -12.57
C PHE A 239 15.61 -22.61 -13.20
N PRO A 240 15.60 -23.79 -12.56
CA PRO A 240 14.80 -24.92 -13.02
C PRO A 240 13.31 -24.79 -12.61
N ALA A 241 12.45 -25.55 -13.28
CA ALA A 241 11.04 -25.69 -12.89
C ALA A 241 10.91 -26.15 -11.42
N GLY A 242 9.93 -25.60 -10.69
CA GLY A 242 9.73 -25.87 -9.27
C GLY A 242 10.63 -25.07 -8.33
N THR A 243 11.38 -24.08 -8.85
CA THR A 243 12.04 -23.07 -8.02
C THR A 243 11.00 -22.22 -7.29
N GLU A 244 11.20 -22.02 -5.99
CA GLU A 244 10.31 -21.20 -5.13
C GLU A 244 11.01 -19.92 -4.66
N THR A 245 12.33 -19.99 -4.50
CA THR A 245 13.12 -18.91 -3.89
C THR A 245 14.38 -18.64 -4.70
N ILE A 246 14.67 -17.36 -4.90
CA ILE A 246 15.97 -16.86 -5.34
C ILE A 246 16.43 -15.83 -4.32
N GLU A 247 17.63 -15.98 -3.78
CA GLU A 247 18.21 -15.03 -2.82
C GLU A 247 19.47 -14.39 -3.41
N ILE A 248 19.55 -13.06 -3.37
CA ILE A 248 20.70 -12.30 -3.85
C ILE A 248 21.34 -11.61 -2.65
N ILE A 249 22.54 -12.05 -2.27
CA ILE A 249 23.24 -11.60 -1.07
C ILE A 249 24.35 -10.64 -1.47
N GLY A 250 24.35 -9.45 -0.85
CA GLY A 250 25.35 -8.42 -1.06
C GLY A 250 26.07 -8.03 0.24
N THR A 251 26.65 -6.84 0.21
CA THR A 251 27.33 -6.24 1.37
C THR A 251 26.47 -5.20 2.09
N PHE A 252 25.42 -4.75 1.42
CA PHE A 252 24.46 -3.75 1.85
C PHE A 252 23.09 -4.06 1.24
N VAL A 253 22.03 -3.89 2.06
CA VAL A 253 20.64 -3.87 1.61
C VAL A 253 19.92 -2.70 2.28
N ILE A 254 18.95 -2.12 1.59
CA ILE A 254 18.12 -1.04 2.13
C ILE A 254 17.26 -1.55 3.29
N PRO A 255 17.27 -0.89 4.46
CA PRO A 255 16.37 -1.25 5.55
C PRO A 255 14.95 -0.72 5.34
N GLU A 256 13.96 -1.53 5.71
CA GLU A 256 12.51 -1.28 5.54
C GLU A 256 12.00 0.07 6.08
N PHE A 257 12.70 0.66 7.06
CA PHE A 257 12.30 1.93 7.68
C PHE A 257 13.41 3.00 7.71
N GLY A 258 14.60 2.72 7.17
CA GLY A 258 15.78 3.55 7.42
C GLY A 258 15.67 4.98 6.90
N THR A 259 15.25 5.12 5.64
CA THR A 259 15.15 6.42 4.95
C THR A 259 13.86 7.16 5.31
N ILE A 260 12.75 6.44 5.35
CA ILE A 260 11.42 7.00 5.61
C ILE A 260 11.32 7.48 7.07
N ALA A 261 11.77 6.67 8.04
CA ALA A 261 11.75 7.09 9.44
C ALA A 261 12.67 8.29 9.68
N ALA A 262 13.83 8.36 9.02
CA ALA A 262 14.73 9.51 9.10
C ALA A 262 14.11 10.78 8.50
N MET A 263 13.38 10.67 7.39
CA MET A 263 12.65 11.81 6.80
C MET A 263 11.52 12.29 7.70
N ILE A 264 10.67 11.38 8.20
CA ILE A 264 9.58 11.72 9.12
C ILE A 264 10.15 12.37 10.39
N LEU A 265 11.23 11.81 10.93
CA LEU A 265 11.93 12.38 12.09
C LEU A 265 12.46 13.79 11.80
N ALA A 266 13.09 14.01 10.63
CA ALA A 266 13.60 15.32 10.25
C ALA A 266 12.47 16.36 10.11
N VAL A 267 11.36 16.01 9.45
CA VAL A 267 10.19 16.88 9.31
C VAL A 267 9.55 17.20 10.66
N ALA A 268 9.45 16.20 11.56
CA ALA A 268 8.92 16.38 12.90
C ALA A 268 9.79 17.35 13.72
N ILE A 269 11.11 17.19 13.68
CA ILE A 269 12.06 18.07 14.38
C ILE A 269 11.95 19.52 13.85
N ILE A 270 11.92 19.70 12.54
CA ILE A 270 11.78 21.03 11.91
C ILE A 270 10.47 21.70 12.34
N SER A 271 9.36 20.95 12.35
CA SER A 271 8.04 21.45 12.76
C SER A 271 8.00 21.89 14.22
N ILE A 272 8.60 21.10 15.12
CA ILE A 272 8.70 21.46 16.54
C ILE A 272 9.48 22.77 16.70
N ILE A 273 10.65 22.90 16.07
CA ILE A 273 11.48 24.11 16.15
C ILE A 273 10.70 25.32 15.61
N ALA A 274 10.01 25.18 14.48
CA ALA A 274 9.23 26.26 13.88
C ALA A 274 8.09 26.74 14.79
N ILE A 275 7.34 25.81 15.40
CA ILE A 275 6.25 26.12 16.33
C ILE A 275 6.79 26.75 17.62
N SER A 276 7.85 26.17 18.19
CA SER A 276 8.47 26.69 19.42
C SER A 276 9.08 28.07 19.22
N ALA A 277 9.69 28.36 18.07
CA ALA A 277 10.24 29.67 17.76
C ALA A 277 9.13 30.75 17.60
N LYS A 278 7.94 30.36 17.12
CA LYS A 278 6.79 31.25 16.93
C LYS A 278 5.98 31.48 18.22
N SER A 279 6.01 30.52 19.15
CA SER A 279 5.30 30.58 20.44
C SER A 279 6.12 31.31 21.51
N ARG A 280 6.28 32.63 21.38
CA ARG A 280 6.62 33.48 22.53
C ARG A 280 5.37 33.62 23.41
N LEU A 281 5.19 32.72 24.39
CA LEU A 281 4.14 32.85 25.41
C LEU A 281 4.34 34.14 26.21
N SER A 282 3.52 35.16 25.95
CA SER A 282 3.33 36.29 26.85
C SER A 282 2.43 35.82 28.00
N ILE A 283 3.03 35.30 29.06
CA ILE A 283 2.32 34.99 30.31
C ILE A 283 2.10 36.31 31.04
N ILE A 284 0.93 36.91 30.86
CA ILE A 284 0.52 38.10 31.64
C ILE A 284 0.14 37.62 33.05
N PRO A 285 0.82 38.08 34.12
CA PRO A 285 0.42 37.77 35.48
C PRO A 285 -0.80 38.62 35.84
N ARG A 286 -1.87 37.98 36.31
CA ARG A 286 -2.98 38.69 36.96
C ARG A 286 -2.66 38.82 38.45
N TYR A 287 -2.63 40.07 38.93
CA TYR A 287 -2.65 40.43 40.34
C TYR A 287 -4.07 40.36 40.89
#